data_AF-A0A929C658-F1
#
_entry.id   AF-A0A929C658-F1
#
_cell.length_a   1.000
_cell.length_b   1.000
_cell.length_c   1.000
_cell.angle_alpha   90.00
_cell.angle_beta   90.00
_cell.angle_gamma   90.00
#
_symmetry.space_group_name_H-M   'P 1'
#
loop_
_entity.id
_entity.type
_entity.pdbx_description
1 polymer ?
#
loop_
_entity_poly.entity_id
_entity_poly.type
_entity_poly.pdbx_seq_one_letter_code
_entity_poly.pdbx_strand_id
1 'polypeptide(L)'
;MLKSLYLYAKYFSFSLFSGNARAIILNDFNRYYNKNSILKNIPIVSENEKQYAIERAVNWLLFAQKQMKDNGIGSYHLVNGWSASYPETTAYIIPTLINFTEKNNTEKIIKAALSAADWLVEIQKESGGWQGGRIDDNRTETVFNTGQIIRGLIAANKYTKNKKYLNSSVKAADWLCKIQNKDGYWKKYASMNRARVYDSYVDLPLLMVFQITGNKKYKEHAIKNLNWIIEKKQNKNGWFEDCDNTIKHNDKPILHTIAYT
;
A
#
# COMPACT_ATOMS: atom_id res chain seq x y z
N MET A 1 17.51 7.33 -21.29
CA MET A 1 18.88 6.80 -21.10
C MET A 1 19.74 7.73 -20.24
N LEU A 2 19.95 9.00 -20.62
CA LEU A 2 20.77 9.96 -19.86
C LEU A 2 20.31 10.18 -18.41
N LYS A 3 19.01 10.36 -18.16
CA LYS A 3 18.46 10.52 -16.80
C LYS A 3 18.71 9.30 -15.91
N SER A 4 18.62 8.10 -16.48
CA SER A 4 18.93 6.85 -15.79
C SER A 4 20.42 6.75 -15.49
N LEU A 5 21.29 7.08 -16.44
CA LEU A 5 22.74 7.08 -16.25
C LEU A 5 23.16 8.05 -15.13
N TYR A 6 22.57 9.26 -15.13
CA TYR A 6 22.78 10.24 -14.06
C TYR A 6 22.32 9.71 -12.69
N LEU A 7 21.14 9.08 -12.62
CA LEU A 7 20.66 8.47 -11.37
C LEU A 7 21.62 7.38 -10.88
N TYR A 8 22.05 6.49 -11.77
CA TYR A 8 23.02 5.44 -11.43
C TYR A 8 24.34 6.02 -10.95
N ALA A 9 24.89 7.01 -11.67
CA ALA A 9 26.12 7.68 -11.26
C ALA A 9 25.97 8.33 -9.87
N LYS A 10 24.89 9.10 -9.65
CA LYS A 10 24.59 9.71 -8.35
C LYS A 10 24.53 8.68 -7.23
N TYR A 11 23.79 7.58 -7.43
CA TYR A 11 23.63 6.54 -6.40
C TYR A 11 24.94 5.80 -6.12
N PHE A 12 25.70 5.46 -7.16
CA PHE A 12 26.98 4.76 -7.02
C PHE A 12 28.05 5.64 -6.36
N SER A 13 28.13 6.92 -6.75
CA SER A 13 29.02 7.88 -6.10
C SER A 13 28.66 8.07 -4.63
N PHE A 14 27.37 8.27 -4.31
CA PHE A 14 26.95 8.42 -2.91
C PHE A 14 27.35 7.20 -2.07
N SER A 15 27.14 5.99 -2.60
CA SER A 15 27.45 4.78 -1.86
C SER A 15 28.94 4.54 -1.68
N LEU A 16 29.78 5.04 -2.60
CA LEU A 16 31.23 5.02 -2.44
C LEU A 16 31.70 6.01 -1.39
N PHE A 17 31.12 7.22 -1.31
CA PHE A 17 31.68 8.30 -0.46
C PHE A 17 30.98 8.48 0.90
N SER A 18 29.79 7.90 1.12
CA SER A 18 29.13 7.90 2.42
C SER A 18 29.55 6.69 3.26
N GLY A 19 30.15 6.92 4.42
CA GLY A 19 30.67 5.85 5.30
C GLY A 19 29.60 4.81 5.68
N ASN A 20 28.39 5.27 6.02
CA ASN A 20 27.26 4.39 6.35
C ASN A 20 26.77 3.59 5.13
N ALA A 21 26.67 4.24 3.97
CA ALA A 21 26.24 3.55 2.74
C ALA A 21 27.30 2.54 2.26
N ARG A 22 28.58 2.89 2.39
CA ARG A 22 29.72 2.01 2.07
C ARG A 22 29.69 0.76 2.94
N ALA A 23 29.43 0.90 4.24
CA ALA A 23 29.31 -0.24 5.15
C ALA A 23 28.18 -1.21 4.73
N ILE A 24 27.02 -0.68 4.32
CA ILE A 24 25.90 -1.51 3.81
C ILE A 24 26.33 -2.28 2.55
N ILE A 25 26.96 -1.60 1.58
CA ILE A 25 27.41 -2.26 0.34
C ILE A 25 28.48 -3.30 0.62
N LEU A 26 29.47 -3.01 1.45
CA LEU A 26 30.53 -3.96 1.77
C LEU A 26 29.97 -5.21 2.45
N ASN A 27 29.00 -5.04 3.36
CA ASN A 27 28.32 -6.17 3.99
C ASN A 27 27.54 -7.01 2.97
N ASP A 28 26.83 -6.38 2.03
CA ASP A 28 26.07 -7.10 1.01
C ASP A 28 26.97 -7.80 -0.01
N PHE A 29 28.08 -7.16 -0.41
CA PHE A 29 29.11 -7.74 -1.26
C PHE A 29 29.75 -8.96 -0.60
N ASN A 30 30.14 -8.83 0.67
CA ASN A 30 30.71 -9.94 1.45
C ASN A 30 29.72 -11.11 1.58
N ARG A 31 28.43 -10.80 1.83
CA ARG A 31 27.35 -11.81 1.85
C ARG A 31 27.23 -12.56 0.54
N TYR A 32 27.23 -11.85 -0.59
CA TYR A 32 27.10 -12.43 -1.93
C TYR A 32 28.29 -13.32 -2.28
N TYR A 33 29.52 -12.81 -2.13
CA TYR A 33 30.75 -13.53 -2.51
C TYR A 33 31.04 -14.73 -1.61
N ASN A 34 30.79 -14.63 -0.30
CA ASN A 34 30.99 -15.75 0.61
C ASN A 34 29.89 -16.82 0.48
N LYS A 35 28.93 -16.67 -0.44
CA LYS A 35 27.76 -17.56 -0.57
C LYS A 35 27.07 -17.80 0.77
N ASN A 36 27.15 -16.81 1.68
CA ASN A 36 26.38 -16.75 2.92
C ASN A 36 24.94 -16.44 2.54
N SER A 37 24.32 -17.43 1.91
CA SER A 37 22.92 -17.40 1.56
C SER A 37 22.17 -17.45 2.88
N ILE A 38 21.48 -16.35 3.18
CA ILE A 38 20.46 -16.27 4.22
C ILE A 38 19.39 -17.36 4.06
N LEU A 39 19.27 -17.95 2.86
CA LEU A 39 18.34 -19.03 2.54
C LEU A 39 18.93 -20.44 2.74
N LYS A 40 20.26 -20.60 2.84
CA LYS A 40 20.89 -21.93 3.04
C LYS A 40 20.79 -22.41 4.48
N ASN A 41 20.88 -21.47 5.43
CA ASN A 41 20.68 -21.72 6.85
C ASN A 41 19.68 -20.69 7.36
N ILE A 42 18.38 -20.92 7.14
CA ILE A 42 17.36 -20.10 7.80
C ILE A 42 17.49 -20.37 9.29
N PRO A 43 17.98 -19.43 10.10
CA PRO A 43 18.15 -19.67 11.53
C PRO A 43 16.78 -19.98 12.12
N ILE A 44 16.72 -20.94 13.04
CA ILE A 44 15.53 -21.13 13.87
C ILE A 44 15.45 -19.89 14.76
N VAL A 45 14.61 -18.95 14.38
CA VAL A 45 14.42 -17.70 15.12
C VAL A 45 13.48 -17.99 16.28
N SER A 46 13.93 -17.69 17.50
CA SER A 46 13.11 -17.82 18.71
C SER A 46 11.91 -16.87 18.67
N GLU A 47 10.85 -17.19 19.41
CA GLU A 47 9.69 -16.28 19.52
C GLU A 47 10.08 -14.90 20.08
N ASN A 48 11.07 -14.85 20.98
CA ASN A 48 11.60 -13.59 21.51
C ASN A 48 12.28 -12.74 20.43
N GLU A 49 13.09 -13.37 19.56
CA GLU A 49 13.72 -12.65 18.44
C GLU A 49 12.70 -12.16 17.41
N LYS A 50 11.66 -12.96 17.13
CA LYS A 50 10.54 -12.53 16.27
C LYS A 50 9.82 -11.33 16.87
N GLN A 51 9.47 -11.39 18.15
CA GLN A 51 8.81 -10.30 18.86
C GLN A 51 9.67 -9.03 18.85
N TYR A 52 10.96 -9.15 19.12
CA TYR A 52 11.91 -8.04 19.04
C TYR A 52 11.98 -7.43 17.63
N ALA A 53 12.01 -8.25 16.59
CA ALA A 53 12.01 -7.77 15.20
C ALA A 53 10.72 -7.01 14.85
N ILE A 54 9.55 -7.49 15.32
CA ILE A 54 8.27 -6.80 15.11
C ILE A 54 8.26 -5.45 15.85
N GLU A 55 8.71 -5.41 17.10
CA GLU A 55 8.83 -4.16 17.87
C GLU A 55 9.74 -3.14 17.18
N ARG A 56 10.87 -3.59 16.63
CA ARG A 56 11.78 -2.75 15.85
C ARG A 56 11.11 -2.22 14.57
N ALA A 57 10.33 -3.05 13.88
CA ALA A 57 9.58 -2.64 12.70
C ALA A 57 8.50 -1.60 13.04
N VAL A 58 7.74 -1.80 14.12
CA VAL A 58 6.73 -0.84 14.58
C VAL A 58 7.38 0.49 14.98
N ASN A 59 8.46 0.43 15.76
CA ASN A 59 9.21 1.64 16.14
C ASN A 59 9.76 2.39 14.92
N TRP A 60 10.15 1.70 13.85
CA TRP A 60 10.53 2.33 12.60
C TRP A 60 9.36 3.06 11.92
N LEU A 61 8.15 2.49 11.93
CA LEU A 61 6.96 3.16 11.39
C LEU A 61 6.59 4.41 12.20
N LEU A 62 6.67 4.35 13.53
CA LEU A 62 6.49 5.54 14.39
C LEU A 62 7.57 6.59 14.12
N PHE A 63 8.82 6.15 13.93
CA PHE A 63 9.91 7.05 13.58
C PHE A 63 9.65 7.71 12.23
N ALA A 64 9.22 6.96 11.22
CA ALA A 64 8.90 7.47 9.89
C ALA A 64 7.80 8.54 9.92
N GLN A 65 6.72 8.31 10.68
CA GLN A 65 5.64 9.30 10.85
C GLN A 65 6.18 10.62 11.44
N LYS A 66 7.08 10.56 12.44
CA LYS A 66 7.69 11.76 13.06
C LYS A 66 8.54 12.60 12.09
N GLN A 67 8.95 12.04 10.96
CA GLN A 67 9.74 12.77 9.96
C GLN A 67 8.85 13.54 8.97
N MET A 68 7.54 13.28 9.00
CA MET A 68 6.58 13.93 8.12
C MET A 68 6.17 15.30 8.66
N LYS A 69 5.74 16.19 7.76
CA LYS A 69 5.15 17.49 8.12
C LYS A 69 3.67 17.36 8.51
N ASP A 70 3.08 16.20 8.22
CA ASP A 70 1.70 15.83 8.47
C ASP A 70 1.65 14.51 9.27
N ASN A 71 0.46 13.93 9.47
CA ASN A 71 0.32 12.67 10.20
C ASN A 71 0.39 11.41 9.32
N GLY A 72 0.73 11.55 8.03
CA GLY A 72 0.97 10.44 7.13
C GLY A 72 2.32 9.76 7.36
N ILE A 73 2.65 8.79 6.51
CA ILE A 73 3.92 8.04 6.61
C ILE A 73 4.61 8.01 5.24
N GLY A 74 5.87 8.49 5.23
CA GLY A 74 6.75 8.49 4.07
C GLY A 74 7.73 7.32 4.05
N SER A 75 8.44 7.18 2.94
CA SER A 75 9.52 6.20 2.75
C SER A 75 10.89 6.84 2.91
N TYR A 76 11.85 6.10 3.45
CA TYR A 76 13.25 6.52 3.49
C TYR A 76 14.02 6.00 2.28
N HIS A 77 14.80 6.88 1.66
CA HIS A 77 15.74 6.55 0.60
C HIS A 77 17.16 6.89 1.05
N LEU A 78 18.11 5.96 0.88
CA LEU A 78 19.50 6.13 1.33
C LEU A 78 20.15 7.45 0.87
N VAL A 79 19.80 7.92 -0.33
CA VAL A 79 20.43 9.10 -0.96
C VAL A 79 19.59 10.37 -0.85
N ASN A 80 18.27 10.23 -0.90
CA ASN A 80 17.35 11.37 -0.92
C ASN A 80 16.68 11.62 0.43
N GLY A 81 16.95 10.79 1.44
CA GLY A 81 16.31 10.86 2.74
C GLY A 81 14.83 10.50 2.71
N TRP A 82 14.07 11.12 3.62
CA TRP A 82 12.63 10.92 3.75
C TRP A 82 11.87 11.55 2.59
N SER A 83 10.93 10.79 2.02
CA SER A 83 9.93 11.33 1.10
C SER A 83 8.79 12.01 1.85
N ALA A 84 7.92 12.73 1.14
CA ALA A 84 6.61 13.08 1.66
C ALA A 84 5.74 11.83 1.92
N SER A 85 4.67 12.03 2.70
CA SER A 85 3.71 11.00 3.06
C SER A 85 3.03 10.38 1.85
N TYR A 86 2.80 9.06 1.90
CA TYR A 86 2.12 8.33 0.84
C TYR A 86 0.78 7.82 1.38
N PRO A 87 -0.38 8.36 0.92
CA PRO A 87 -1.69 8.05 1.50
C PRO A 87 -2.04 6.56 1.54
N GLU A 88 -1.81 5.82 0.45
CA GLU A 88 -2.08 4.38 0.36
C GLU A 88 -1.27 3.57 1.39
N THR A 89 0.05 3.79 1.47
CA THR A 89 0.90 3.04 2.40
C THR A 89 0.61 3.39 3.84
N THR A 90 0.29 4.66 4.11
CA THR A 90 -0.19 5.11 5.42
C THR A 90 -1.42 4.29 5.84
N ALA A 91 -2.35 4.07 4.92
CA ALA A 91 -3.55 3.29 5.20
C ALA A 91 -3.31 1.80 5.46
N TYR A 92 -2.33 1.18 4.78
CA TYR A 92 -1.91 -0.20 5.10
C TYR A 92 -1.26 -0.32 6.49
N ILE A 93 -0.58 0.74 6.94
CA ILE A 93 0.10 0.76 8.23
C ILE A 93 -0.89 0.87 9.39
N ILE A 94 -1.99 1.61 9.24
CA ILE A 94 -3.01 1.78 10.29
C ILE A 94 -3.48 0.46 10.92
N PRO A 95 -4.02 -0.53 10.17
CA PRO A 95 -4.45 -1.80 10.76
C PRO A 95 -3.29 -2.58 11.37
N THR A 96 -2.08 -2.43 10.82
CA THR A 96 -0.87 -3.07 11.37
C THR A 96 -0.55 -2.52 12.77
N LEU A 97 -0.56 -1.19 12.93
CA LEU A 97 -0.32 -0.55 14.22
C LEU A 97 -1.42 -0.88 15.23
N ILE A 98 -2.70 -0.82 14.80
CA ILE A 98 -3.84 -1.19 15.66
C ILE A 98 -3.70 -2.63 16.15
N ASN A 99 -3.46 -3.60 15.26
CA ASN A 99 -3.35 -5.02 15.63
C ASN A 99 -2.15 -5.27 16.56
N PHE A 100 -1.06 -4.51 16.40
CA PHE A 100 0.08 -4.62 17.32
C PHE A 100 -0.26 -4.11 18.73
N THR A 101 -1.21 -3.17 18.87
CA THR A 101 -1.55 -2.57 20.16
C THR A 101 -2.23 -3.51 21.15
N GLU A 102 -2.81 -4.61 20.68
CA GLU A 102 -3.56 -5.56 21.51
C GLU A 102 -2.68 -6.32 22.53
N LYS A 103 -1.34 -6.15 22.48
CA LYS A 103 -0.38 -6.95 23.26
C LYS A 103 0.61 -6.19 24.16
N ASN A 104 0.64 -4.85 24.19
CA ASN A 104 1.68 -4.07 24.91
C ASN A 104 1.20 -2.68 25.41
N ASN A 105 2.01 -1.94 26.18
CA ASN A 105 1.74 -0.54 26.57
C ASN A 105 1.83 0.40 25.35
N THR A 106 0.69 0.62 24.70
CA THR A 106 0.59 0.95 23.26
C THR A 106 -0.09 2.28 22.94
N GLU A 107 -0.32 3.13 23.95
CA GLU A 107 -0.97 4.44 23.77
C GLU A 107 -0.31 5.27 22.65
N LYS A 108 1.03 5.25 22.58
CA LYS A 108 1.81 5.94 21.56
C LYS A 108 1.51 5.43 20.14
N ILE A 109 1.35 4.11 20.02
CA ILE A 109 1.15 3.40 18.75
C ILE A 109 -0.27 3.61 18.27
N ILE A 110 -1.26 3.52 19.17
CA ILE A 110 -2.64 3.78 18.79
C ILE A 110 -2.85 5.26 18.43
N LYS A 111 -2.22 6.19 19.16
CA LYS A 111 -2.25 7.62 18.82
C LYS A 111 -1.69 7.87 17.42
N ALA A 112 -0.58 7.25 17.07
CA ALA A 112 0.01 7.32 15.72
C ALA A 112 -0.92 6.77 14.63
N ALA A 113 -1.58 5.63 14.89
CA ALA A 113 -2.52 5.04 13.96
C ALA A 113 -3.77 5.92 13.73
N LEU A 114 -4.32 6.49 14.81
CA LEU A 114 -5.52 7.32 14.74
C LEU A 114 -5.23 8.70 14.15
N SER A 115 -4.07 9.31 14.43
CA SER A 115 -3.68 10.58 13.78
C SER A 115 -3.46 10.39 12.27
N ALA A 116 -2.91 9.24 11.85
CA ALA A 116 -2.81 8.88 10.44
C ALA A 116 -4.19 8.69 9.79
N ALA A 117 -5.12 8.03 10.48
CA ALA A 117 -6.50 7.88 10.00
C ALA A 117 -7.22 9.23 9.87
N ASP A 118 -7.01 10.14 10.82
CA ASP A 118 -7.58 11.49 10.82
C ASP A 118 -7.06 12.29 9.64
N TRP A 119 -5.75 12.27 9.41
CA TRP A 119 -5.14 12.90 8.24
C TRP A 119 -5.68 12.35 6.92
N LEU A 120 -5.90 11.03 6.80
CA LEU A 120 -6.52 10.45 5.61
C LEU A 120 -7.94 10.99 5.37
N VAL A 121 -8.73 11.21 6.43
CA VAL A 121 -10.05 11.87 6.30
C VAL A 121 -9.90 13.32 5.85
N GLU A 122 -8.91 14.06 6.38
CA GLU A 122 -8.66 15.47 6.05
C GLU A 122 -8.24 15.66 4.59
N ILE A 123 -7.41 14.76 4.03
CA ILE A 123 -6.93 14.87 2.65
C ILE A 123 -7.85 14.23 1.60
N GLN A 124 -9.03 13.73 2.01
CA GLN A 124 -10.01 13.17 1.08
C GLN A 124 -10.47 14.25 0.10
N LYS A 125 -10.44 13.95 -1.20
CA LYS A 125 -10.89 14.91 -2.21
C LYS A 125 -12.42 15.00 -2.24
N GLU A 126 -12.93 16.09 -2.80
CA GLU A 126 -14.38 16.34 -2.94
C GLU A 126 -15.12 15.20 -3.67
N SER A 127 -14.43 14.53 -4.60
CA SER A 127 -14.97 13.37 -5.33
C SER A 127 -15.27 12.17 -4.42
N GLY A 128 -14.62 12.09 -3.25
CA GLY A 128 -14.63 10.95 -2.33
C GLY A 128 -13.38 10.05 -2.45
N GLY A 129 -12.57 10.19 -3.49
CA GLY A 129 -11.34 9.41 -3.67
C GLY A 129 -10.08 10.07 -3.09
N TRP A 130 -8.96 9.37 -3.20
CA TRP A 130 -7.62 9.87 -2.84
C TRP A 130 -6.66 9.75 -4.00
N GLN A 131 -5.68 10.64 -4.00
CA GLN A 131 -4.64 10.67 -5.02
C GLN A 131 -3.74 9.42 -5.01
N GLY A 132 -3.20 9.11 -6.18
CA GLY A 132 -2.06 8.21 -6.30
C GLY A 132 -0.75 8.89 -5.90
N GLY A 133 0.27 8.11 -5.55
CA GLY A 133 1.60 8.65 -5.25
C GLY A 133 1.70 9.32 -3.88
N ARG A 134 2.67 10.24 -3.75
CA ARG A 134 2.94 10.98 -2.51
C ARG A 134 2.01 12.18 -2.40
N ILE A 135 1.81 12.71 -1.19
CA ILE A 135 0.93 13.85 -0.93
C ILE A 135 1.35 15.11 -1.73
N ASP A 136 2.64 15.33 -1.90
CA ASP A 136 3.23 16.46 -2.64
C ASP A 136 3.21 16.29 -4.17
N ASP A 137 2.93 15.09 -4.69
CA ASP A 137 2.77 14.87 -6.13
C ASP A 137 1.47 15.50 -6.67
N ASN A 138 0.51 15.83 -5.78
CA ASN A 138 -0.81 16.42 -6.09
C ASN A 138 -1.53 15.77 -7.29
N ARG A 139 -1.52 14.44 -7.36
CA ARG A 139 -2.09 13.69 -8.49
C ARG A 139 -3.60 13.63 -8.40
N THR A 140 -4.25 13.21 -9.48
CA THR A 140 -5.68 12.86 -9.45
C THR A 140 -5.91 11.62 -8.59
N GLU A 141 -7.18 11.39 -8.25
CA GLU A 141 -7.64 10.20 -7.57
C GLU A 141 -7.21 8.92 -8.28
N THR A 142 -6.98 7.86 -7.53
CA THR A 142 -6.63 6.54 -8.06
C THR A 142 -7.48 5.46 -7.42
N VAL A 143 -8.02 4.57 -8.27
CA VAL A 143 -8.93 3.47 -7.88
C VAL A 143 -8.30 2.60 -6.80
N PHE A 144 -7.11 2.07 -7.09
CA PHE A 144 -6.39 1.18 -6.19
C PHE A 144 -6.15 1.84 -4.83
N ASN A 145 -5.50 3.02 -4.82
CA ASN A 145 -5.19 3.78 -3.61
C ASN A 145 -6.43 4.05 -2.75
N THR A 146 -7.54 4.41 -3.39
CA THR A 146 -8.81 4.68 -2.71
C THR A 146 -9.34 3.43 -2.01
N GLY A 147 -9.29 2.26 -2.67
CA GLY A 147 -9.62 0.97 -2.05
C GLY A 147 -8.78 0.67 -0.81
N GLN A 148 -7.47 0.92 -0.87
CA GLN A 148 -6.59 0.63 0.27
C GLN A 148 -6.82 1.58 1.43
N ILE A 149 -7.12 2.85 1.15
CA ILE A 149 -7.43 3.83 2.19
C ILE A 149 -8.71 3.48 2.95
N ILE A 150 -9.73 2.95 2.27
CA ILE A 150 -10.91 2.38 2.92
C ILE A 150 -10.50 1.30 3.95
N ARG A 151 -9.52 0.44 3.68
CA ARG A 151 -9.08 -0.60 4.65
C ARG A 151 -8.59 0.02 5.95
N GLY A 152 -7.74 1.05 5.86
CA GLY A 152 -7.21 1.77 7.01
C GLY A 152 -8.31 2.48 7.80
N LEU A 153 -9.21 3.18 7.10
CA LEU A 153 -10.33 3.90 7.73
C LEU A 153 -11.34 2.95 8.38
N ILE A 154 -11.65 1.81 7.76
CA ILE A 154 -12.53 0.80 8.37
C ILE A 154 -11.87 0.17 9.60
N ALA A 155 -10.54 -0.05 9.60
CA ALA A 155 -9.85 -0.51 10.81
C ALA A 155 -9.97 0.52 11.96
N ALA A 156 -9.73 1.81 11.66
CA ALA A 156 -9.92 2.89 12.64
C ALA A 156 -11.38 3.00 13.12
N ASN A 157 -12.37 2.84 12.23
CA ASN A 157 -13.79 2.79 12.59
C ASN A 157 -14.10 1.61 13.51
N LYS A 158 -13.61 0.40 13.19
CA LYS A 158 -13.86 -0.79 14.01
C LYS A 158 -13.30 -0.63 15.42
N TYR A 159 -12.12 -0.02 15.53
CA TYR A 159 -11.44 0.25 16.81
C TYR A 159 -12.17 1.33 17.64
N THR A 160 -12.46 2.49 17.03
CA THR A 160 -12.98 3.67 17.76
C THR A 160 -14.50 3.78 17.82
N LYS A 161 -15.21 3.07 16.93
CA LYS A 161 -16.62 3.31 16.58
C LYS A 161 -16.93 4.73 16.08
N ASN A 162 -15.93 5.54 15.77
CA ASN A 162 -16.13 6.89 15.29
C ASN A 162 -16.67 6.89 13.85
N LYS A 163 -17.85 7.49 13.66
CA LYS A 163 -18.55 7.53 12.37
C LYS A 163 -17.79 8.31 11.30
N LYS A 164 -16.86 9.22 11.65
CA LYS A 164 -16.11 10.02 10.66
C LYS A 164 -15.37 9.15 9.64
N TYR A 165 -14.75 8.06 10.12
CA TYR A 165 -14.01 7.14 9.26
C TYR A 165 -14.93 6.32 8.35
N LEU A 166 -16.10 5.91 8.86
CA LEU A 166 -17.11 5.23 8.06
C LEU A 166 -17.71 6.16 7.00
N ASN A 167 -18.04 7.39 7.37
CA ASN A 167 -18.58 8.39 6.45
C ASN A 167 -17.61 8.69 5.30
N SER A 168 -16.31 8.83 5.61
CA SER A 168 -15.26 8.99 4.59
C SER A 168 -15.15 7.74 3.70
N SER A 169 -15.23 6.54 4.28
CA SER A 169 -15.22 5.27 3.53
C SER A 169 -16.44 5.10 2.62
N VAL A 170 -17.62 5.57 3.03
CA VAL A 170 -18.86 5.57 2.22
C VAL A 170 -18.71 6.48 1.00
N LYS A 171 -18.20 7.71 1.17
CA LYS A 171 -17.92 8.62 0.04
C LYS A 171 -17.00 7.97 -0.99
N ALA A 172 -15.95 7.29 -0.50
CA ALA A 172 -15.00 6.59 -1.34
C ALA A 172 -15.63 5.39 -2.08
N ALA A 173 -16.44 4.59 -1.39
CA ALA A 173 -17.16 3.47 -1.99
C ALA A 173 -18.17 3.95 -3.05
N ASP A 174 -18.88 5.05 -2.79
CA ASP A 174 -19.79 5.64 -3.76
C ASP A 174 -19.06 6.17 -4.99
N TRP A 175 -17.89 6.80 -4.80
CA TRP A 175 -17.03 7.22 -5.90
C TRP A 175 -16.59 6.03 -6.75
N LEU A 176 -16.05 4.97 -6.13
CA LEU A 176 -15.62 3.75 -6.80
C LEU A 176 -16.75 3.11 -7.63
N CYS A 177 -17.96 3.01 -7.06
CA CYS A 177 -19.13 2.50 -7.77
C CYS A 177 -19.53 3.40 -8.95
N LYS A 178 -19.47 4.73 -8.77
CA LYS A 178 -19.85 5.71 -9.80
C LYS A 178 -18.93 5.65 -11.02
N ILE A 179 -17.63 5.40 -10.83
CA ILE A 179 -16.65 5.38 -11.93
C ILE A 179 -16.39 3.99 -12.53
N GLN A 180 -17.00 2.93 -11.96
CA GLN A 180 -16.89 1.57 -12.49
C GLN A 180 -17.54 1.48 -13.88
N ASN A 181 -16.87 0.81 -14.82
CA ASN A 181 -17.41 0.59 -16.15
C ASN A 181 -18.65 -0.34 -16.10
N LYS A 182 -19.48 -0.28 -17.15
CA LYS A 182 -20.70 -1.11 -17.27
C LYS A 182 -20.42 -2.61 -17.11
N ASP A 183 -19.24 -3.08 -17.48
CA ASP A 183 -18.88 -4.51 -17.38
C ASP A 183 -18.25 -4.89 -16.04
N GLY A 184 -17.99 -3.94 -15.12
CA GLY A 184 -17.46 -4.22 -13.77
C GLY A 184 -16.00 -3.87 -13.55
N TYR A 185 -15.21 -3.65 -14.59
CA TYR A 185 -13.82 -3.19 -14.43
C TYR A 185 -13.73 -1.69 -14.15
N TRP A 186 -12.57 -1.24 -13.66
CA TRP A 186 -12.22 0.17 -13.64
C TRP A 186 -11.19 0.48 -14.71
N LYS A 187 -11.39 1.56 -15.45
CA LYS A 187 -10.42 2.07 -16.42
C LYS A 187 -10.08 3.52 -16.18
N LYS A 188 -11.10 4.36 -15.96
CA LYS A 188 -10.90 5.77 -15.58
C LYS A 188 -10.31 5.81 -14.16
N TYR A 189 -9.23 6.57 -13.96
CA TYR A 189 -8.49 6.65 -12.67
C TYR A 189 -7.80 5.34 -12.24
N ALA A 190 -7.75 4.33 -13.10
CA ALA A 190 -6.86 3.19 -12.95
C ALA A 190 -5.46 3.52 -13.50
N SER A 191 -4.44 2.78 -13.08
CA SER A 191 -3.07 3.00 -13.58
C SER A 191 -3.03 2.92 -15.11
N MET A 192 -2.41 3.94 -15.74
CA MET A 192 -2.33 4.09 -17.19
C MET A 192 -3.68 4.13 -17.94
N ASN A 193 -4.79 4.39 -17.23
CA ASN A 193 -6.15 4.29 -17.76
C ASN A 193 -6.43 2.92 -18.42
N ARG A 194 -6.00 1.83 -17.77
CA ARG A 194 -6.17 0.45 -18.21
C ARG A 194 -6.94 -0.34 -17.17
N ALA A 195 -7.79 -1.27 -17.64
CA ALA A 195 -8.42 -2.26 -16.78
C ALA A 195 -7.37 -3.28 -16.34
N ARG A 196 -7.33 -3.60 -15.05
CA ARG A 196 -6.34 -4.49 -14.45
C ARG A 196 -7.01 -5.48 -13.52
N VAL A 197 -6.50 -6.70 -13.48
CA VAL A 197 -7.07 -7.74 -12.62
C VAL A 197 -6.67 -7.58 -11.16
N TYR A 198 -5.57 -6.90 -10.85
CA TYR A 198 -5.20 -6.57 -9.46
C TYR A 198 -6.18 -5.60 -8.78
N ASP A 199 -7.08 -4.97 -9.54
CA ASP A 199 -8.15 -4.17 -8.97
C ASP A 199 -9.18 -5.06 -8.22
N SER A 200 -9.10 -6.40 -8.31
CA SER A 200 -9.81 -7.30 -7.38
C SER A 200 -9.50 -6.98 -5.92
N TYR A 201 -8.32 -6.43 -5.65
CA TYR A 201 -7.93 -6.00 -4.32
C TYR A 201 -8.71 -4.77 -3.80
N VAL A 202 -9.52 -4.12 -4.66
CA VAL A 202 -10.47 -3.04 -4.33
C VAL A 202 -11.85 -3.60 -3.95
N ASP A 203 -12.17 -4.83 -4.33
CA ASP A 203 -13.46 -5.46 -4.04
C ASP A 203 -13.64 -5.75 -2.54
N LEU A 204 -12.59 -6.23 -1.87
CA LEU A 204 -12.63 -6.45 -0.42
C LEU A 204 -12.94 -5.15 0.36
N PRO A 205 -12.30 -4.00 0.09
CA PRO A 205 -12.71 -2.71 0.64
C PRO A 205 -14.20 -2.38 0.46
N LEU A 206 -14.76 -2.58 -0.73
CA LEU A 206 -16.20 -2.39 -0.98
C LEU A 206 -17.05 -3.34 -0.12
N LEU A 207 -16.64 -4.61 -0.01
CA LEU A 207 -17.30 -5.59 0.85
C LEU A 207 -17.19 -5.26 2.34
N MET A 208 -16.08 -4.67 2.78
CA MET A 208 -15.90 -4.19 4.16
C MET A 208 -16.88 -3.06 4.49
N VAL A 209 -17.10 -2.12 3.56
CA VAL A 209 -18.10 -1.05 3.73
C VAL A 209 -19.52 -1.63 3.69
N PHE A 210 -19.80 -2.56 2.78
CA PHE A 210 -21.07 -3.30 2.75
C PHE A 210 -21.37 -3.98 4.09
N GLN A 211 -20.39 -4.67 4.68
CA GLN A 211 -20.58 -5.41 5.93
C GLN A 211 -21.04 -4.51 7.08
N ILE A 212 -20.62 -3.24 7.10
CA ILE A 212 -20.97 -2.28 8.15
C ILE A 212 -22.27 -1.53 7.83
N THR A 213 -22.48 -1.18 6.55
CA THR A 213 -23.60 -0.31 6.14
C THR A 213 -24.86 -1.07 5.72
N GLY A 214 -24.73 -2.34 5.32
CA GLY A 214 -25.80 -3.12 4.69
C GLY A 214 -26.15 -2.69 3.26
N ASN A 215 -25.44 -1.70 2.69
CA ASN A 215 -25.75 -1.19 1.34
C ASN A 215 -25.30 -2.18 0.25
N LYS A 216 -26.26 -2.95 -0.27
CA LYS A 216 -26.04 -4.03 -1.25
C LYS A 216 -25.34 -3.56 -2.52
N LYS A 217 -25.47 -2.28 -2.90
CA LYS A 217 -24.76 -1.68 -4.04
C LYS A 217 -23.27 -1.99 -4.01
N TYR A 218 -22.60 -1.84 -2.87
CA TYR A 218 -21.15 -2.07 -2.77
C TYR A 218 -20.79 -3.54 -3.02
N LYS A 219 -21.60 -4.47 -2.51
CA LYS A 219 -21.44 -5.90 -2.79
C LYS A 219 -21.65 -6.24 -4.26
N GLU A 220 -22.67 -5.66 -4.88
CA GLU A 220 -22.99 -5.88 -6.29
C GLU A 220 -21.87 -5.38 -7.20
N HIS A 221 -21.34 -4.18 -6.96
CA HIS A 221 -20.20 -3.64 -7.71
C HIS A 221 -18.92 -4.48 -7.52
N ALA A 222 -18.66 -4.97 -6.30
CA ALA A 222 -17.52 -5.85 -6.03
C ALA A 222 -17.63 -7.18 -6.80
N ILE A 223 -18.77 -7.87 -6.69
CA ILE A 223 -19.02 -9.13 -7.40
C ILE A 223 -18.92 -8.94 -8.92
N LYS A 224 -19.38 -7.80 -9.43
CA LYS A 224 -19.31 -7.49 -10.86
C LYS A 224 -17.88 -7.40 -11.38
N ASN A 225 -16.96 -6.84 -10.59
CA ASN A 225 -15.54 -6.83 -10.95
C ASN A 225 -14.96 -8.24 -10.96
N LEU A 226 -15.18 -9.00 -9.88
CA LEU A 226 -14.73 -10.39 -9.76
C LEU A 226 -15.23 -11.28 -10.90
N ASN A 227 -16.50 -11.15 -11.28
CA ASN A 227 -17.06 -11.87 -12.42
C ASN A 227 -16.38 -11.47 -13.73
N TRP A 228 -16.15 -10.18 -13.96
CA TRP A 228 -15.41 -9.74 -15.15
C TRP A 228 -13.99 -10.32 -15.20
N ILE A 229 -13.28 -10.38 -14.07
CA ILE A 229 -11.94 -10.97 -13.99
C ILE A 229 -11.99 -12.46 -14.37
N ILE A 230 -12.89 -13.23 -13.76
CA ILE A 230 -12.99 -14.67 -14.03
C ILE A 230 -13.44 -14.92 -15.47
N GLU A 231 -14.49 -14.24 -15.94
CA GLU A 231 -15.12 -14.52 -17.24
C GLU A 231 -14.33 -13.96 -18.43
N LYS A 232 -13.58 -12.88 -18.25
CA LYS A 232 -12.92 -12.16 -19.36
C LYS A 232 -11.40 -12.15 -19.30
N LYS A 233 -10.80 -12.46 -18.14
CA LYS A 233 -9.35 -12.36 -17.94
C LYS A 233 -8.70 -13.66 -17.49
N GLN A 234 -9.46 -14.65 -17.03
CA GLN A 234 -8.89 -15.95 -16.69
C GLN A 234 -8.82 -16.88 -17.91
N ASN A 235 -7.62 -17.35 -18.21
CA ASN A 235 -7.37 -18.35 -19.23
C ASN A 235 -7.73 -19.75 -18.73
N LYS A 236 -7.88 -20.70 -19.67
CA LYS A 236 -8.22 -22.11 -19.35
C LYS A 236 -7.24 -22.79 -18.40
N ASN A 237 -5.99 -22.32 -18.34
CA ASN A 237 -4.96 -22.83 -17.45
C ASN A 237 -4.96 -22.14 -16.06
N GLY A 238 -5.95 -21.29 -15.78
CA GLY A 238 -6.08 -20.54 -14.54
C GLY A 238 -5.30 -19.22 -14.49
N TRP A 239 -4.48 -18.92 -15.50
CA TRP A 239 -3.69 -17.69 -15.56
C TRP A 239 -4.55 -16.46 -15.86
N PHE A 240 -4.30 -15.36 -15.18
CA PHE A 240 -4.98 -14.09 -15.45
C PHE A 240 -4.18 -13.21 -16.42
N GLU A 241 -4.84 -12.73 -17.47
CA GLU A 241 -4.33 -11.64 -18.31
C GLU A 241 -4.34 -10.30 -17.57
N ASP A 242 -3.55 -9.33 -18.03
CA ASP A 242 -3.49 -7.97 -17.49
C ASP A 242 -3.10 -7.87 -15.99
N CYS A 243 -2.44 -8.89 -15.44
CA CYS A 243 -1.93 -8.95 -14.07
C CYS A 243 -0.60 -8.19 -13.87
N ASP A 244 -0.45 -7.02 -14.51
CA ASP A 244 0.73 -6.17 -14.40
C ASP A 244 0.36 -4.67 -14.34
N ASN A 245 1.28 -3.82 -13.87
CA ASN A 245 1.09 -2.38 -13.83
C ASN A 245 1.71 -1.64 -15.03
N THR A 246 2.31 -2.35 -16.01
CA THR A 246 2.87 -1.79 -17.24
C THR A 246 2.20 -2.35 -18.50
N ILE A 247 2.39 -1.69 -19.64
CA ILE A 247 1.94 -2.22 -20.95
C ILE A 247 2.92 -3.27 -21.49
N LYS A 248 4.20 -3.18 -21.12
CA LYS A 248 5.28 -3.98 -21.72
C LYS A 248 5.46 -5.35 -21.08
N HIS A 249 4.91 -5.59 -19.89
CA HIS A 249 5.20 -6.79 -19.09
C HIS A 249 3.96 -7.64 -18.77
N ASN A 250 2.90 -7.59 -19.59
CA ASN A 250 1.80 -8.57 -19.48
C ASN A 250 2.24 -10.00 -19.89
N ASP A 251 3.35 -10.14 -20.62
CA ASP A 251 4.00 -11.42 -20.94
C ASP A 251 4.88 -11.95 -19.78
N LYS A 252 5.34 -11.07 -18.89
CA LYS A 252 6.20 -11.35 -17.73
C LYS A 252 5.81 -10.47 -16.54
N PRO A 253 4.62 -10.67 -15.96
CA PRO A 253 4.13 -9.83 -14.88
C PRO A 253 5.01 -9.93 -13.65
N ILE A 254 5.06 -8.84 -12.89
CA ILE A 254 5.76 -8.82 -11.60
C ILE A 254 4.95 -9.56 -10.54
N LEU A 255 5.63 -10.25 -9.62
CA LEU A 255 4.99 -11.00 -8.53
C LEU A 255 4.04 -10.14 -7.67
N HIS A 256 4.34 -8.84 -7.57
CA HIS A 256 3.56 -7.88 -6.79
C HIS A 256 2.11 -7.78 -7.25
N THR A 257 1.85 -7.67 -8.56
CA THR A 257 0.50 -7.53 -9.11
C THR A 257 -0.23 -8.86 -9.21
N ILE A 258 0.51 -9.97 -9.33
CA ILE A 258 -0.04 -11.33 -9.22
C ILE A 258 -0.62 -11.56 -7.83
N ALA A 259 0.09 -11.16 -6.77
CA ALA A 259 -0.36 -11.36 -5.38
C ALA A 259 -1.67 -10.62 -5.03
N TYR A 260 -2.08 -9.66 -5.85
CA TYR A 260 -3.32 -8.90 -5.66
C TYR A 260 -4.50 -9.45 -6.45
N THR A 261 -4.27 -10.38 -7.39
CA THR A 261 -5.29 -10.93 -8.28
C THR A 261 -5.93 -12.17 -7.67
#